data_AF-A0A6V8DTQ5-F1
#
_entry.id   AF-A0A6V8DTQ5-F1
#
_cell.length_a   1.000
_cell.length_b   1.000
_cell.length_c   1.000
_cell.angle_alpha   90.00
_cell.angle_beta   90.00
_cell.angle_gamma   90.00
#
_symmetry.space_group_name_H-M   'P 1'
#
loop_
_entity.id
_entity.type
_entity.pdbx_description
1 polymer ?
#
loop_
_entity_poly.entity_id
_entity_poly.type
_entity_poly.pdbx_seq_one_letter_code
_entity_poly.pdbx_strand_id
1 'polypeptide(L)'
;MVGGLDVDDIGRPHVRSSTDLIPGLYAIGEVACTGMHGANRLASNSLLEAVVYAARAADHIIAENPPSKAIELPDWRADGLGNLVEHAPVINDRAALKATMSQEVGIVKRYDRLHRAKRRLALLSEEVDIIWKQAVPSREIVELRNMALAGQLVIEDSLARTENRGLHFNADLTEA
;
A
#
# COMPACT_ATOMS: atom_id res chain seq x y z
N MET A 1 6.28 8.08 1.18
CA MET A 1 5.33 7.60 2.20
C MET A 1 6.05 7.40 3.51
N VAL A 2 5.32 7.49 4.64
CA VAL A 2 5.86 7.23 5.98
C VAL A 2 5.31 5.92 6.57
N GLY A 3 4.09 5.53 6.17
CA GLY A 3 3.56 4.19 6.43
C GLY A 3 4.10 3.15 5.45
N GLY A 4 3.64 1.91 5.59
CA GLY A 4 4.11 0.76 4.82
C GLY A 4 3.72 -0.55 5.51
N LEU A 5 4.40 -1.63 5.16
CA LEU A 5 4.33 -2.90 5.87
C LEU A 5 5.07 -2.78 7.20
N ASP A 6 4.39 -3.05 8.31
CA ASP A 6 5.03 -3.12 9.63
C ASP A 6 6.04 -4.28 9.67
N VAL A 7 7.28 -3.98 10.01
CA VAL A 7 8.41 -4.93 9.93
C VAL A 7 9.22 -4.96 11.22
N ASP A 8 9.85 -6.11 11.47
CA ASP A 8 10.88 -6.22 12.51
C ASP A 8 12.20 -5.55 12.13
N ASP A 9 13.22 -5.68 12.97
CA ASP A 9 14.53 -5.03 12.83
C ASP A 9 15.39 -5.51 11.65
N ILE A 10 14.93 -6.53 10.93
CA ILE A 10 15.56 -7.08 9.73
C ILE A 10 14.65 -7.05 8.50
N GLY A 11 13.47 -6.44 8.59
CA GLY A 11 12.57 -6.21 7.47
C GLY A 11 11.58 -7.34 7.20
N ARG A 12 11.34 -8.27 8.14
CA ARG A 12 10.29 -9.28 7.99
C ARG A 12 8.94 -8.70 8.42
N PRO A 13 7.89 -8.78 7.59
CA PRO A 13 6.62 -8.14 7.90
C PRO A 13 5.79 -8.96 8.90
N HIS A 14 5.08 -8.25 9.78
CA HIS A 14 4.13 -8.85 10.71
C HIS A 14 2.80 -9.21 10.04
N VAL A 15 2.17 -10.29 10.51
CA VAL A 15 0.81 -10.66 10.14
C VAL A 15 -0.16 -9.66 10.79
N ARG A 16 -1.09 -9.08 10.03
CA ARG A 16 -2.00 -8.02 10.54
C ARG A 16 -2.76 -8.37 11.83
N SER A 17 -3.10 -9.64 12.04
CA SER A 17 -3.90 -10.10 13.19
C SER A 17 -3.09 -10.59 14.39
N SER A 18 -1.75 -10.58 14.33
CA SER A 18 -0.87 -11.16 15.36
C SER A 18 0.50 -10.48 15.37
N THR A 19 1.36 -10.84 16.31
CA THR A 19 2.78 -10.42 16.27
C THR A 19 3.66 -11.34 15.44
N ASP A 20 3.10 -12.43 14.91
CA ASP A 20 3.81 -13.41 14.08
C ASP A 20 4.35 -12.79 12.80
N LEU A 21 5.47 -13.33 12.31
CA LEU A 21 6.13 -12.90 11.09
C LEU A 21 5.66 -13.72 9.89
N ILE A 22 5.56 -13.11 8.72
CA ILE A 22 5.25 -13.81 7.47
C ILE A 22 6.52 -14.55 6.99
N PRO A 23 6.55 -15.89 6.96
CA PRO A 23 7.74 -16.63 6.58
C PRO A 23 8.13 -16.38 5.12
N GLY A 24 9.42 -16.16 4.86
CA GLY A 24 9.97 -16.03 3.51
C GLY A 24 9.66 -14.70 2.81
N LEU A 25 9.03 -13.73 3.50
CA LEU A 25 8.77 -12.40 2.98
C LEU A 25 9.65 -11.37 3.68
N TYR A 26 10.21 -10.44 2.90
CA TYR A 26 10.95 -9.28 3.39
C TYR A 26 10.45 -8.02 2.70
N ALA A 27 10.44 -6.91 3.41
CA ALA A 27 10.07 -5.59 2.95
C ALA A 27 11.12 -4.58 3.40
N ILE A 28 11.70 -3.84 2.44
CA ILE A 28 12.84 -2.94 2.68
C ILE A 28 12.61 -1.63 1.92
N GLY A 29 13.06 -0.51 2.49
CA GLY A 29 12.94 0.81 1.89
C GLY A 29 11.52 1.38 2.07
N GLU A 30 11.03 2.15 1.10
CA GLU A 30 9.79 2.93 1.26
C GLU A 30 8.51 2.09 1.40
N VAL A 31 8.58 0.79 1.07
CA VAL A 31 7.46 -0.14 1.31
C VAL A 31 7.37 -0.59 2.78
N ALA A 32 8.46 -0.47 3.54
CA ALA A 32 8.55 -0.88 4.93
C ALA A 32 8.22 0.28 5.89
N CYS A 33 7.53 -0.03 6.96
CA CYS A 33 7.27 0.84 8.10
C CYS A 33 8.11 0.36 9.28
N THR A 34 9.36 0.81 9.33
CA THR A 34 10.34 0.44 10.37
C THR A 34 10.14 1.20 11.70
N GLY A 35 9.26 2.20 11.69
CA GLY A 35 9.10 3.19 12.76
C GLY A 35 10.12 4.34 12.76
N MET A 36 11.23 4.27 12.00
CA MET A 36 12.29 5.30 12.01
C MET A 36 11.79 6.71 11.66
N HIS A 37 10.80 6.80 10.77
CA HIS A 37 10.27 8.07 10.28
C HIS A 37 9.09 8.62 11.10
N GLY A 38 8.57 7.86 12.07
CA GLY A 38 7.46 8.28 12.91
C GLY A 38 6.25 8.79 12.11
N ALA A 39 5.85 10.04 12.35
CA ALA A 39 4.76 10.70 11.63
C ALA A 39 5.25 11.78 10.62
N ASN A 40 6.56 12.00 10.53
CA ASN A 40 7.16 12.97 9.63
C ASN A 40 8.60 12.57 9.29
N ARG A 41 8.85 12.26 8.03
CA ARG A 41 10.18 11.87 7.54
C ARG A 41 11.06 13.10 7.36
N LEU A 42 12.21 13.12 8.03
CA LEU A 42 13.27 14.09 7.77
C LEU A 42 13.97 13.77 6.44
N ALA A 43 14.41 14.82 5.74
CA ALA A 43 15.12 14.68 4.47
C ALA A 43 16.40 13.84 4.63
N SER A 44 16.79 13.13 3.57
CA SER A 44 18.04 12.35 3.45
C SER A 44 18.19 11.08 4.31
N ASN A 45 17.22 10.70 5.15
CA ASN A 45 17.38 9.52 6.02
C ASN A 45 17.01 8.16 5.38
N SER A 46 16.25 8.14 4.30
CA SER A 46 15.69 6.85 3.83
C SER A 46 16.59 6.06 2.91
N LEU A 47 17.60 6.71 2.31
CA LEU A 47 18.64 5.94 1.63
C LEU A 47 19.43 5.11 2.65
N LEU A 48 19.77 5.73 3.79
CA LEU A 48 20.48 5.05 4.87
C LEU A 48 19.64 3.91 5.45
N GLU A 49 18.36 4.15 5.74
CA GLU A 49 17.42 3.14 6.21
C GLU A 49 17.38 1.94 5.26
N ALA A 50 17.16 2.18 3.95
CA ALA A 50 17.08 1.13 2.95
C ALA A 50 18.36 0.28 2.89
N VAL A 51 19.54 0.92 2.95
CA VAL A 51 20.83 0.22 2.92
C VAL A 51 21.04 -0.64 4.17
N VAL A 52 20.72 -0.11 5.35
CA VAL A 52 20.87 -0.85 6.62
C VAL A 52 19.95 -2.07 6.65
N TYR A 53 18.69 -1.91 6.29
CA TYR A 53 17.73 -3.02 6.26
C TYR A 53 18.07 -4.05 5.17
N ALA A 54 18.56 -3.61 4.01
CA ALA A 54 19.01 -4.52 2.96
C ALA A 54 20.17 -5.40 3.42
N ALA A 55 21.17 -4.83 4.11
CA ALA A 55 22.29 -5.60 4.66
C ALA A 55 21.81 -6.64 5.68
N ARG A 56 20.97 -6.23 6.64
CA ARG A 56 20.44 -7.12 7.68
C ARG A 56 19.59 -8.26 7.11
N ALA A 57 18.71 -7.95 6.17
CA ALA A 57 17.89 -8.95 5.50
C ALA A 57 18.77 -9.96 4.74
N ALA A 58 19.80 -9.48 4.02
CA ALA A 58 20.72 -10.34 3.29
C ALA A 58 21.49 -11.28 4.23
N ASP A 59 22.06 -10.74 5.31
CA ASP A 59 22.79 -11.53 6.32
C ASP A 59 21.90 -12.62 6.93
N HIS A 60 20.67 -12.28 7.28
CA HIS A 60 19.70 -13.24 7.82
C HIS A 60 19.31 -14.31 6.79
N ILE A 61 19.02 -13.94 5.53
CA ILE A 61 18.66 -14.91 4.48
C ILE A 61 19.79 -15.90 4.24
N ILE A 62 21.04 -15.43 4.21
CA ILE A 62 22.22 -16.27 4.00
C ILE A 62 22.45 -17.20 5.19
N ALA A 63 22.28 -16.71 6.42
CA ALA A 63 22.48 -17.49 7.64
C ALA A 63 21.40 -18.57 7.84
N GLU A 64 20.13 -18.22 7.61
CA GLU A 64 19.01 -19.16 7.71
C GLU A 64 19.07 -20.24 6.62
N ASN A 65 19.56 -19.87 5.43
CA ASN A 65 19.64 -20.77 4.26
C ASN A 65 18.40 -21.66 4.12
N PRO A 66 17.18 -21.07 4.05
CA PRO A 66 15.95 -21.83 4.15
C PRO A 66 15.87 -22.85 3.01
N PRO A 67 15.57 -24.13 3.31
CA PRO A 67 15.50 -25.15 2.27
C PRO A 67 14.39 -24.82 1.28
N SER A 68 14.64 -25.09 0.00
CA SER A 68 13.58 -25.05 -1.01
C SER A 68 12.49 -26.04 -0.60
N LYS A 69 11.34 -25.51 -0.19
CA LYS A 69 10.17 -26.32 0.10
C LYS A 69 9.37 -26.45 -1.19
N ALA A 70 9.19 -27.68 -1.67
CA ALA A 70 8.23 -27.94 -2.73
C ALA A 70 6.84 -27.62 -2.19
N ILE A 71 6.27 -26.52 -2.65
CA ILE A 71 4.89 -26.11 -2.33
C ILE A 71 4.12 -26.21 -3.64
N GLU A 72 2.96 -26.85 -3.60
CA GLU A 72 2.02 -26.83 -4.71
C GLU A 72 1.45 -25.41 -4.82
N LEU A 73 1.74 -24.74 -5.94
CA LEU A 73 1.25 -23.40 -6.20
C LEU A 73 -0.18 -23.49 -6.75
N PRO A 74 -1.05 -22.52 -6.43
CA PRO A 74 -2.37 -22.47 -7.04
C PRO A 74 -2.28 -22.22 -8.56
N ASP A 75 -3.31 -22.67 -9.28
CA ASP A 75 -3.45 -22.38 -10.71
C ASP A 75 -3.40 -20.88 -10.99
N TRP A 76 -2.87 -20.52 -12.15
CA TRP A 76 -2.74 -19.13 -12.53
C TRP A 76 -4.11 -18.55 -12.90
N ARG A 77 -4.51 -17.50 -12.17
CA ARG A 77 -5.85 -16.89 -12.29
C ARG A 77 -6.21 -16.34 -13.67
N ALA A 78 -5.23 -16.16 -14.55
CA ALA A 78 -5.46 -15.59 -15.88
C ALA A 78 -5.36 -16.62 -17.02
N ASP A 79 -5.25 -17.91 -16.68
CA ASP A 79 -5.32 -18.96 -17.68
C ASP A 79 -6.66 -18.91 -18.43
N GLY A 80 -6.58 -18.91 -19.77
CA GLY A 80 -7.75 -18.81 -20.65
C GLY A 80 -8.36 -17.41 -20.80
N LEU A 81 -7.83 -16.37 -20.13
CA LEU A 81 -8.31 -14.99 -20.31
C LEU A 81 -7.68 -14.32 -21.53
N GLY A 82 -8.42 -13.37 -22.12
CA GLY A 82 -7.94 -12.52 -23.20
C GLY A 82 -7.25 -11.24 -22.69
N ASN A 83 -6.62 -10.51 -23.61
CA ASN A 83 -6.14 -9.16 -23.34
C ASN A 83 -7.33 -8.20 -23.16
N LEU A 84 -7.14 -7.16 -22.34
CA LEU A 84 -8.08 -6.06 -22.26
C LEU A 84 -8.17 -5.36 -23.63
N VAL A 85 -9.37 -5.26 -24.18
CA VAL A 85 -9.62 -4.63 -25.48
C VAL A 85 -9.88 -3.12 -25.32
N GLU A 86 -10.61 -2.73 -24.29
CA GLU A 86 -10.97 -1.34 -24.02
C GLU A 86 -10.11 -0.76 -22.88
N HIS A 87 -9.14 0.08 -23.25
CA HIS A 87 -8.23 0.72 -22.28
C HIS A 87 -8.74 2.04 -21.72
N ALA A 88 -9.74 2.66 -22.35
CA ALA A 88 -10.27 3.96 -21.93
C ALA A 88 -10.79 3.98 -20.47
N PRO A 89 -11.51 2.94 -19.98
CA PRO A 89 -11.92 2.86 -18.57
C PRO A 89 -10.74 2.95 -17.61
N VAL A 90 -9.67 2.17 -17.82
CA VAL A 90 -8.48 2.16 -16.95
C VAL A 90 -7.79 3.53 -16.89
N ILE A 91 -7.71 4.24 -18.03
CA ILE A 91 -7.15 5.60 -18.08
C ILE A 91 -8.00 6.58 -17.28
N ASN A 92 -9.32 6.53 -17.49
CA ASN A 92 -10.28 7.42 -16.83
C ASN A 92 -10.33 7.18 -15.32
N ASP A 93 -10.36 5.92 -14.89
CA ASP A 93 -10.36 5.53 -13.48
C ASP A 93 -9.07 5.95 -12.80
N ARG A 94 -7.91 5.77 -13.46
CA ARG A 94 -6.63 6.27 -12.93
C ARG A 94 -6.65 7.79 -12.73
N ALA A 95 -7.23 8.53 -13.67
CA ALA A 95 -7.36 9.98 -13.54
C ALA A 95 -8.33 10.37 -12.41
N ALA A 96 -9.47 9.69 -12.30
CA ALA A 96 -10.47 9.91 -11.27
C ALA A 96 -9.93 9.60 -9.85
N LEU A 97 -9.16 8.52 -9.71
CA LEU A 97 -8.48 8.16 -8.46
C LEU A 97 -7.50 9.26 -8.05
N LYS A 98 -6.60 9.67 -8.96
CA LYS A 98 -5.63 10.73 -8.69
C LYS A 98 -6.33 12.03 -8.28
N ALA A 99 -7.36 12.45 -9.01
CA ALA A 99 -8.13 13.64 -8.68
C ALA A 99 -8.79 13.54 -7.31
N THR A 100 -9.38 12.39 -6.97
CA THR A 100 -10.02 12.16 -5.66
C THR A 100 -9.00 12.24 -4.53
N MET A 101 -7.84 11.57 -4.66
CA MET A 101 -6.79 11.62 -3.64
C MET A 101 -6.25 13.03 -3.45
N SER A 102 -6.01 13.77 -4.54
CA SER A 102 -5.48 15.14 -4.47
C SER A 102 -6.48 16.15 -3.88
N GLN A 103 -7.77 16.07 -4.24
CA GLN A 103 -8.79 17.06 -3.85
C GLN A 103 -9.40 16.79 -2.47
N GLU A 104 -9.56 15.51 -2.10
CA GLU A 104 -10.28 15.11 -0.90
C GLU A 104 -9.36 14.58 0.21
N VAL A 105 -8.21 14.00 -0.15
CA VAL A 105 -7.25 13.36 0.78
C VAL A 105 -5.91 14.11 0.78
N GLY A 106 -5.96 15.40 0.48
CA GLY A 106 -4.80 16.29 0.40
C GLY A 106 -4.14 16.58 1.75
N ILE A 107 -3.36 17.67 1.79
CA ILE A 107 -2.58 18.07 2.99
C ILE A 107 -3.52 18.32 4.17
N VAL A 108 -4.50 19.21 4.00
CA VAL A 108 -5.52 19.52 5.01
C VAL A 108 -6.76 18.68 4.75
N LYS A 109 -7.11 17.82 5.71
CA LYS A 109 -8.25 16.90 5.60
C LYS A 109 -9.47 17.44 6.36
N ARG A 110 -10.63 16.88 6.04
CA ARG A 110 -11.92 17.05 6.74
C ARG A 110 -12.69 15.73 6.66
N TYR A 111 -13.50 15.42 7.67
CA TYR A 111 -14.23 14.15 7.74
C TYR A 111 -15.22 13.99 6.57
N ASP A 112 -15.92 15.05 6.20
CA ASP A 112 -16.88 15.04 5.09
C ASP A 112 -16.22 14.64 3.75
N ARG A 113 -15.04 15.22 3.46
CA ARG A 113 -14.21 14.92 2.28
C ARG A 113 -13.62 13.52 2.33
N LEU A 114 -13.12 13.09 3.49
CA LEU A 114 -12.61 11.72 3.66
C LEU A 114 -13.70 10.67 3.44
N HIS A 115 -14.90 10.88 3.98
CA HIS A 115 -16.04 9.99 3.73
C HIS A 115 -16.48 10.01 2.26
N ARG A 116 -16.43 11.17 1.62
CA ARG A 116 -16.70 11.28 0.17
C ARG A 116 -15.67 10.54 -0.66
N ALA A 117 -14.39 10.67 -0.34
CA ALA A 117 -13.30 9.94 -0.97
C ALA A 117 -13.47 8.41 -0.76
N LYS A 118 -13.82 7.98 0.44
CA LYS A 118 -14.07 6.57 0.77
C LYS A 118 -15.14 5.97 -0.14
N ARG A 119 -16.29 6.64 -0.29
CA ARG A 119 -17.38 6.18 -1.18
C ARG A 119 -16.93 6.09 -2.64
N ARG A 120 -16.18 7.08 -3.12
CA ARG A 120 -15.67 7.11 -4.50
C ARG A 120 -14.67 5.99 -4.78
N LEU A 121 -13.70 5.78 -3.88
CA LEU A 121 -12.70 4.73 -4.05
C LEU A 121 -13.27 3.33 -3.83
N ALA A 122 -14.35 3.17 -3.06
CA ALA A 122 -15.07 1.90 -2.97
C ALA A 122 -15.66 1.50 -4.33
N LEU A 123 -16.46 2.39 -4.95
CA LEU A 123 -17.03 2.16 -6.27
C LEU A 123 -15.96 1.93 -7.34
N LEU A 124 -14.92 2.77 -7.37
CA LEU A 124 -13.82 2.60 -8.32
C LEU A 124 -13.11 1.26 -8.13
N SER A 125 -12.91 0.80 -6.89
CA SER A 125 -12.28 -0.48 -6.61
C SER A 125 -13.12 -1.66 -7.09
N GLU A 126 -14.45 -1.56 -7.06
CA GLU A 126 -15.35 -2.57 -7.60
C GLU A 126 -15.21 -2.66 -9.13
N GLU A 127 -15.20 -1.53 -9.82
CA GLU A 127 -15.00 -1.47 -11.28
C GLU A 127 -13.63 -2.04 -11.69
N VAL A 128 -12.57 -1.68 -10.97
CA VAL A 128 -11.21 -2.21 -11.21
C VAL A 128 -11.15 -3.72 -11.00
N ASP A 129 -11.89 -4.26 -10.03
CA ASP A 129 -11.94 -5.70 -9.77
C ASP A 129 -12.67 -6.47 -10.89
N ILE A 130 -13.71 -5.88 -11.48
CA ILE A 130 -14.39 -6.44 -12.66
C ILE A 130 -13.40 -6.58 -13.82
N ILE A 131 -12.66 -5.51 -14.13
CA ILE A 131 -11.64 -5.51 -15.21
C ILE A 131 -10.55 -6.55 -14.90
N TRP A 132 -10.06 -6.58 -13.65
CA TRP A 132 -9.02 -7.52 -13.21
C TRP A 132 -9.41 -8.98 -13.40
N LYS A 133 -10.67 -9.34 -13.16
CA LYS A 133 -11.17 -10.72 -13.29
C LYS A 133 -11.37 -11.16 -14.75
N GLN A 134 -11.56 -10.23 -15.68
CA GLN A 134 -11.93 -10.53 -17.07
C GLN A 134 -10.74 -10.49 -18.04
N ALA A 135 -9.61 -9.92 -17.64
CA ALA A 135 -8.44 -9.75 -18.50
C ALA A 135 -7.15 -10.31 -17.88
N VAL A 136 -6.23 -10.70 -18.75
CA VAL A 136 -4.83 -10.98 -18.37
C VAL A 136 -4.23 -9.73 -17.69
N PRO A 137 -3.41 -9.87 -16.62
CA PRO A 137 -2.76 -8.72 -16.00
C PRO A 137 -1.95 -7.91 -17.01
N SER A 138 -2.34 -6.65 -17.19
CA SER A 138 -1.48 -5.62 -17.79
C SER A 138 -0.88 -4.74 -16.70
N ARG A 139 0.20 -4.04 -17.02
CA ARG A 139 0.84 -3.08 -16.11
C ARG A 139 -0.17 -2.05 -15.59
N GLU A 140 -0.99 -1.51 -16.48
CA GLU A 140 -1.95 -0.46 -16.18
C GLU A 140 -3.02 -0.93 -15.21
N ILE A 141 -3.53 -2.15 -15.39
CA ILE A 141 -4.54 -2.75 -14.50
C ILE A 141 -3.92 -2.99 -13.11
N VAL A 142 -2.71 -3.57 -13.06
CA VAL A 142 -2.01 -3.85 -11.79
C VAL A 142 -1.69 -2.56 -11.04
N GLU A 143 -1.17 -1.54 -11.74
CA GLU A 143 -0.89 -0.23 -11.15
C GLU A 143 -2.17 0.41 -10.61
N LEU A 144 -3.27 0.41 -11.38
CA LEU A 144 -4.53 0.99 -10.95
C LEU A 144 -5.11 0.28 -9.71
N ARG A 145 -5.08 -1.06 -9.70
CA ARG A 145 -5.52 -1.86 -8.55
C ARG A 145 -4.70 -1.57 -7.29
N ASN A 146 -3.38 -1.49 -7.42
CA ASN A 146 -2.51 -1.17 -6.29
C ASN A 146 -2.71 0.27 -5.80
N MET A 147 -2.92 1.23 -6.71
CA MET A 147 -3.26 2.61 -6.37
C MET A 147 -4.59 2.71 -5.62
N ALA A 148 -5.61 1.94 -6.03
CA ALA A 148 -6.92 1.92 -5.38
C ALA A 148 -6.81 1.38 -3.95
N LEU A 149 -6.13 0.25 -3.77
CA LEU A 149 -5.87 -0.34 -2.46
C LEU A 149 -5.10 0.62 -1.54
N ALA A 150 -4.00 1.18 -2.02
CA ALA A 150 -3.21 2.14 -1.23
C ALA A 150 -4.03 3.38 -0.86
N GLY A 151 -4.84 3.90 -1.78
CA GLY A 151 -5.72 5.03 -1.52
C GLY A 151 -6.78 4.74 -0.45
N GLN A 152 -7.41 3.57 -0.50
CA GLN A 152 -8.36 3.12 0.52
C GLN A 152 -7.71 3.02 1.89
N LEU A 153 -6.52 2.39 1.98
CA LEU A 153 -5.77 2.28 3.24
C LEU A 153 -5.41 3.65 3.83
N VAL A 154 -4.99 4.61 3.00
CA VAL A 154 -4.69 5.98 3.46
C VAL A 154 -5.94 6.68 3.98
N ILE A 155 -7.09 6.51 3.32
CA ILE A 155 -8.36 7.11 3.76
C ILE A 155 -8.82 6.48 5.07
N GLU A 156 -8.74 5.16 5.19
CA GLU A 156 -9.13 4.44 6.41
C GLU A 156 -8.26 4.82 7.61
N ASP A 157 -6.93 4.86 7.43
CA ASP A 157 -6.01 5.35 8.48
C ASP A 157 -6.30 6.82 8.84
N SER A 158 -6.60 7.65 7.83
CA SER A 158 -6.94 9.06 8.06
C SER A 158 -8.25 9.26 8.83
N LEU A 159 -9.24 8.40 8.60
CA LEU A 159 -10.53 8.42 9.33
C LEU A 159 -10.41 7.87 10.74
N ALA A 160 -9.54 6.87 10.95
CA ALA A 160 -9.34 6.23 12.25
C ALA A 160 -8.53 7.09 13.23
N ARG A 161 -7.73 8.04 12.74
CA ARG A 161 -6.93 8.95 13.58
C ARG A 161 -7.83 9.93 14.33
N THR A 162 -7.57 10.03 15.63
CA THR A 162 -8.29 10.91 16.56
C THR A 162 -7.48 12.13 16.99
N GLU A 163 -6.29 12.34 16.43
CA GLU A 163 -5.41 13.47 16.74
C GLU A 163 -4.61 13.93 15.52
N ASN A 164 -4.23 15.21 15.53
CA ASN A 164 -3.31 15.79 14.55
C ASN A 164 -1.86 15.53 14.96
N ARG A 165 -1.08 14.91 14.07
CA ARG A 165 0.33 14.53 14.36
C ARG A 165 1.16 14.43 13.09
N GLY A 166 2.29 15.14 13.07
CA GLY A 166 3.24 15.12 11.95
C GLY A 166 2.57 15.55 10.64
N LEU A 167 2.65 14.70 9.61
CA LEU A 167 2.05 14.96 8.29
C LEU A 167 0.53 14.71 8.23
N HIS A 168 -0.07 14.17 9.30
CA HIS A 168 -1.51 14.02 9.39
C HIS A 168 -2.12 15.27 10.04
N PHE A 169 -2.91 16.00 9.26
CA PHE A 169 -3.71 17.13 9.72
C PHE A 169 -5.14 17.06 9.19
N ASN A 170 -6.11 17.06 10.11
CA ASN A 170 -7.54 17.13 9.86
C ASN A 170 -8.10 18.33 10.64
N ALA A 171 -8.75 19.25 9.91
CA ALA A 171 -9.26 20.50 10.45
C ALA A 171 -10.47 20.32 11.38
N ASP A 172 -11.08 19.14 11.39
CA ASP A 172 -12.22 18.82 12.26
C ASP A 172 -11.78 18.16 13.58
N LEU A 173 -10.49 17.81 13.71
CA LEU A 173 -9.89 17.38 14.98
C LEU A 173 -9.52 18.62 15.78
N THR A 174 -10.20 18.84 16.92
CA THR A 174 -9.81 19.85 17.89
C THR A 174 -8.47 19.46 18.53
N GLU A 175 -7.54 20.41 18.64
CA GLU A 175 -6.30 20.20 19.39
C GLU A 175 -6.66 19.79 20.83
N ALA A 176 -6.06 18.70 21.31
CA ALA A 176 -6.09 18.32 22.72
C ALA A 176 -5.01 19.10 23.48
#